data_AF-A0A1L7GLY4-F1
#
_entry.id   AF-A0A1L7GLY4-F1
#
_cell.length_a   1.000
_cell.length_b   1.000
_cell.length_c   1.000
_cell.angle_alpha   90.00
_cell.angle_beta   90.00
_cell.angle_gamma   90.00
#
_symmetry.space_group_name_H-M   'P 1'
#
loop_
_entity.id
_entity.type
_entity.pdbx_description
1 polymer ?
#
loop_
_entity_poly.entity_id
_entity_poly.type
_entity_poly.pdbx_seq_one_letter_code
_entity_poly.pdbx_strand_id
1 'polypeptide(L)'
;MTAAEMWLDVVVPTLVTGLLARALWAAIAVEASARWLLNTPANRPGDVDSQAPWLLVLLPMLREQAVAAESIAAFTGLDYPAGRAAVAAITTEREHTARAQHRTRLPELAALPTLAAAQLRGMFPAARCQAVAETVSAASRDERLVVLTSCSMPSRAPPTSCPP
;
A
#
# COMPACT_ATOMS: atom_id res chain seq x y z
N MET A 1 -12.62 -0.54 -48.38
CA MET A 1 -12.25 -0.67 -46.96
C MET A 1 -13.42 -1.26 -46.22
N THR A 2 -13.21 -2.45 -45.66
CA THR A 2 -14.22 -3.14 -44.87
C THR A 2 -14.30 -2.55 -43.45
N ALA A 3 -15.41 -2.78 -42.76
CA ALA A 3 -15.56 -2.33 -41.38
C ALA A 3 -14.49 -2.90 -40.44
N ALA A 4 -13.98 -4.11 -40.74
CA ALA A 4 -12.92 -4.76 -39.98
C ALA A 4 -11.55 -4.07 -40.16
N GLU A 5 -11.22 -3.64 -41.38
CA GLU A 5 -9.98 -2.89 -41.68
C GLU A 5 -9.98 -1.53 -40.99
N MET A 6 -11.08 -0.75 -41.06
CA MET A 6 -11.19 0.52 -40.33
C MET A 6 -11.02 0.35 -38.81
N TRP A 7 -11.55 -0.74 -38.26
CA TRP A 7 -11.44 -1.01 -36.83
C TRP A 7 -10.00 -1.26 -36.40
N LEU A 8 -9.29 -2.14 -37.12
CA LEU A 8 -7.92 -2.54 -36.78
C LEU A 8 -6.87 -1.49 -37.14
N ASP A 9 -7.04 -0.78 -38.26
CA ASP A 9 -6.01 0.12 -38.77
C ASP A 9 -6.15 1.56 -38.25
N VAL A 10 -7.36 1.94 -37.79
CA VAL A 10 -7.62 3.33 -37.38
C VAL A 10 -8.10 3.41 -35.94
N VAL A 11 -9.14 2.66 -35.57
CA VAL A 11 -9.77 2.80 -34.25
C VAL A 11 -8.88 2.24 -33.13
N VAL A 12 -8.35 1.03 -33.30
CA VAL A 12 -7.49 0.41 -32.27
C VAL A 12 -6.19 1.23 -32.05
N PRO A 13 -5.44 1.64 -33.08
CA PRO A 13 -4.20 2.39 -32.89
C PRO A 13 -4.43 3.76 -32.26
N THR A 14 -5.51 4.46 -32.63
CA THR A 14 -5.86 5.75 -32.03
C THR A 14 -6.23 5.61 -30.55
N LEU A 15 -7.01 4.59 -30.19
CA LEU A 15 -7.34 4.30 -28.79
C LEU A 15 -6.10 3.95 -27.96
N VAL A 16 -5.24 3.07 -28.49
CA VAL A 16 -3.98 2.68 -27.83
C VAL A 16 -3.06 3.90 -27.66
N THR A 17 -2.93 4.73 -28.70
CA THR A 17 -2.12 5.95 -28.65
C THR A 17 -2.66 6.94 -27.61
N GLY A 18 -3.99 7.12 -27.54
CA GLY A 18 -4.62 7.97 -26.53
C GLY A 18 -4.39 7.44 -25.10
N LEU A 19 -4.48 6.13 -24.90
CA LEU A 19 -4.17 5.48 -23.63
C LEU A 19 -2.71 5.67 -23.22
N LEU A 20 -1.77 5.49 -24.15
CA LEU A 20 -0.34 5.69 -23.92
C LEU A 20 -0.01 7.16 -23.62
N ALA A 21 -0.57 8.10 -24.37
CA ALA A 21 -0.39 9.53 -24.14
C ALA A 21 -0.90 9.93 -22.75
N ARG A 22 -2.06 9.42 -22.33
CA ARG A 22 -2.60 9.64 -21.00
C ARG A 22 -1.71 9.06 -19.91
N ALA A 23 -1.20 7.84 -20.10
CA ALA A 23 -0.30 7.20 -19.14
C ALA A 23 1.01 8.00 -18.99
N LEU A 24 1.57 8.46 -20.10
CA LEU A 24 2.77 9.30 -20.12
C LEU A 24 2.53 10.62 -19.40
N TRP A 25 1.40 11.28 -19.65
CA TRP A 25 1.02 12.52 -18.96
C TRP A 25 0.91 12.32 -17.45
N ALA A 26 0.29 11.22 -17.01
CA ALA A 26 0.19 10.89 -15.60
C ALA A 26 1.57 10.69 -14.97
N ALA A 27 2.48 9.98 -15.64
CA ALA A 27 3.85 9.77 -15.17
C ALA A 27 4.61 11.10 -15.02
N ILE A 28 4.53 11.98 -16.03
CA ILE A 28 5.17 13.31 -16.00
C ILE A 28 4.60 14.15 -14.86
N ALA A 29 3.29 14.13 -14.63
CA ALA A 29 2.66 14.89 -13.55
C ALA A 29 3.11 14.40 -12.17
N VAL A 30 3.23 13.08 -11.99
CA VAL A 30 3.76 12.47 -10.76
C VAL A 30 5.22 12.88 -10.55
N GLU A 31 6.06 12.77 -11.58
CA GLU A 31 7.47 13.11 -11.47
C GLU A 31 7.68 14.61 -11.23
N ALA A 32 6.88 15.48 -11.87
CA ALA A 32 6.90 16.92 -11.64
C ALA A 32 6.46 17.26 -10.21
N SER A 33 5.44 16.56 -9.68
CA SER A 33 4.97 16.74 -8.30
C SER A 33 6.02 16.25 -7.30
N ALA A 34 6.66 15.11 -7.56
CA ALA A 34 7.74 14.58 -6.74
C ALA A 34 8.97 15.50 -6.77
N ARG A 35 9.38 15.97 -7.96
CA ARG A 35 10.46 16.95 -8.10
C ARG A 35 10.11 18.26 -7.41
N TRP A 36 8.88 18.75 -7.53
CA TRP A 36 8.43 19.93 -6.79
C TRP A 36 8.50 19.69 -5.28
N LEU A 37 8.02 18.56 -4.78
CA LEU A 37 8.06 18.23 -3.35
C LEU A 37 9.50 18.16 -2.82
N LEU A 38 10.40 17.52 -3.57
CA LEU A 38 11.80 17.30 -3.19
C LEU A 38 12.67 18.56 -3.36
N ASN A 39 12.39 19.37 -4.38
CA ASN A 39 13.12 20.61 -4.67
C ASN A 39 12.44 21.86 -4.12
N THR A 40 11.30 21.74 -3.45
CA THR A 40 10.78 22.85 -2.66
C THR A 40 11.80 23.07 -1.56
N PRO A 41 12.56 24.18 -1.58
CA PRO A 41 13.42 24.49 -0.45
C PRO A 41 12.49 24.50 0.74
N ALA A 42 12.80 23.68 1.75
CA ALA A 42 12.14 23.78 3.03
C ALA A 42 12.19 25.27 3.38
N ASN A 43 11.05 25.96 3.23
CA ASN A 43 10.92 27.35 3.62
C ASN A 43 11.10 27.30 5.12
N ARG A 44 12.36 27.43 5.53
CA ARG A 44 12.82 27.41 6.90
C ARG A 44 12.03 28.55 7.54
N PRO A 45 11.04 28.26 8.40
CA PRO A 45 10.48 29.32 9.21
C PRO A 45 11.66 29.72 10.08
N GLY A 46 12.20 30.91 9.83
CA GLY A 46 13.20 31.49 10.70
C GLY A 46 12.62 31.51 12.10
N ASP A 47 13.32 30.86 13.03
CA ASP A 47 13.38 31.15 14.47
C ASP A 47 12.18 31.88 15.10
N VAL A 48 10.95 31.38 14.86
CA VAL A 48 9.77 31.78 15.63
C VAL A 48 9.40 30.59 16.49
N ASP A 49 10.07 30.54 17.64
CA ASP A 49 9.57 29.85 18.81
C ASP A 49 8.06 30.10 18.94
N SER A 50 7.31 29.02 19.11
CA SER A 50 5.87 28.96 19.39
C SER A 50 4.90 29.29 18.24
N GLN A 51 4.84 28.43 17.22
CA GLN A 51 3.66 27.59 16.92
C GLN A 51 3.75 27.06 15.47
N ALA A 52 4.48 25.98 15.25
CA ALA A 52 4.35 25.26 13.98
C ALA A 52 2.88 24.83 13.79
N PRO A 53 2.27 25.05 12.60
CA PRO A 53 0.90 24.65 12.32
C PRO A 53 0.73 23.12 12.41
N TRP A 54 -0.49 22.61 12.40
CA TRP A 54 -0.68 21.16 12.27
C TRP A 54 -0.40 20.73 10.84
N LEU A 55 0.53 19.80 10.66
CA LEU A 55 0.83 19.19 9.35
C LEU A 55 0.12 17.83 9.26
N LEU A 56 -0.83 17.70 8.35
CA LEU A 56 -1.50 16.43 8.06
C LEU A 56 -1.17 15.99 6.64
N VAL A 57 -0.47 14.86 6.51
CA VAL A 57 -0.17 14.24 5.22
C VAL A 57 -1.17 13.12 4.96
N LEU A 58 -2.02 13.30 3.95
CA LEU A 58 -2.97 12.27 3.51
C LEU A 58 -2.31 11.46 2.39
N LEU A 59 -2.09 10.17 2.64
CA LEU A 59 -1.43 9.27 1.70
C LEU A 59 -2.44 8.27 1.11
N PRO A 60 -3.06 8.56 -0.06
CA PRO A 60 -3.97 7.62 -0.70
C PRO A 60 -3.21 6.40 -1.22
N MET A 61 -3.55 5.22 -0.71
CA MET A 61 -2.91 3.96 -1.05
C MET A 61 -3.90 3.06 -1.79
N LEU A 62 -3.75 2.99 -3.12
CA LEU A 62 -4.66 2.21 -3.99
C LEU A 62 -4.11 0.83 -4.34
N ARG A 63 -2.83 0.73 -4.74
CA ARG A 63 -2.18 -0.55 -5.14
C ARG A 63 -0.74 -0.69 -4.68
N GLU A 64 -0.19 0.35 -4.07
CA GLU A 64 1.24 0.52 -3.80
C GLU A 64 1.58 0.32 -2.32
N GLN A 65 0.91 -0.62 -1.65
CA GLN A 65 1.14 -0.88 -0.22
C GLN A 65 2.59 -1.27 0.11
N ALA A 66 3.33 -1.78 -0.88
CA ALA A 66 4.74 -2.11 -0.72
C ALA A 66 5.61 -0.87 -0.40
N VAL A 67 5.26 0.30 -0.93
CA VAL A 67 5.98 1.56 -0.68
C VAL A 67 5.35 2.39 0.45
N ALA A 68 4.30 1.88 1.10
CA ALA A 68 3.63 2.56 2.21
C ALA A 68 4.60 2.85 3.36
N ALA A 69 5.40 1.86 3.74
CA ALA A 69 6.36 1.99 4.83
C ALA A 69 7.45 3.03 4.52
N GLU A 70 7.96 3.02 3.29
CA GLU A 70 8.98 3.97 2.84
C GLU A 70 8.42 5.40 2.74
N SER A 71 7.21 5.55 2.21
CA SER A 71 6.50 6.83 2.14
C SER A 71 6.23 7.40 3.53
N ILE A 72 5.70 6.58 4.45
CA ILE A 72 5.46 6.99 5.83
C ILE A 72 6.78 7.39 6.49
N ALA A 73 7.84 6.59 6.34
CA ALA A 73 9.16 6.88 6.90
C ALA A 73 9.70 8.23 6.42
N ALA A 74 9.60 8.51 5.11
CA ALA A 74 10.01 9.78 4.52
C ALA A 74 9.26 10.98 5.11
N PHE A 75 7.94 10.87 5.29
CA PHE A 75 7.14 11.95 5.87
C PHE A 75 7.31 12.09 7.39
N THR A 76 7.55 10.99 8.11
CA THR A 76 7.86 11.06 9.55
C THR A 76 9.28 11.51 9.83
N GLY A 77 10.20 11.40 8.86
CA GLY A 77 11.58 11.87 8.95
C GLY A 77 11.78 13.34 8.62
N LEU A 78 10.71 14.07 8.27
CA LEU A 78 10.77 15.52 8.13
C LEU A 78 11.12 16.16 9.47
N ASP A 79 12.00 17.15 9.43
CA ASP A 79 12.37 17.95 10.60
C ASP A 79 11.19 18.86 10.98
N TYR A 80 10.22 18.27 11.69
CA TYR A 80 8.99 18.92 12.15
C TYR A 80 8.80 18.64 13.64
N PRO A 81 8.23 19.58 14.41
CA PRO A 81 8.01 19.37 15.84
C PRO A 81 7.23 18.08 16.12
N ALA A 82 7.82 17.23 16.97
CA ALA A 82 7.19 16.00 17.42
C ALA A 82 5.80 16.30 18.02
N GLY A 83 4.79 15.53 17.60
CA GLY A 83 3.40 15.74 18.03
C GLY A 83 2.65 16.86 17.30
N ARG A 84 3.21 17.47 16.25
CA ARG A 84 2.50 18.43 15.38
C ARG A 84 2.40 18.02 13.91
N ALA A 85 2.91 16.84 13.57
CA ALA A 85 2.73 16.22 12.27
C ALA A 85 2.04 14.86 12.41
N ALA A 86 1.14 14.55 11.49
CA ALA A 86 0.49 13.25 11.37
C ALA A 86 0.45 12.80 9.91
N VAL A 87 0.70 11.52 9.68
CA VAL A 87 0.59 10.88 8.37
C VAL A 87 -0.57 9.89 8.43
N ALA A 88 -1.59 10.10 7.59
CA ALA A 88 -2.75 9.23 7.50
C ALA A 88 -2.77 8.50 6.16
N ALA A 89 -2.49 7.19 6.18
CA ALA A 89 -2.62 6.34 5.01
C ALA A 89 -4.09 6.02 4.74
N ILE A 90 -4.62 6.52 3.63
CA ILE A 90 -6.00 6.30 3.20
C ILE A 90 -6.03 5.09 2.26
N THR A 91 -6.33 3.92 2.81
CA THR A 91 -6.64 2.73 2.00
C THR A 91 -8.12 2.75 1.64
N THR A 92 -8.49 2.48 0.39
CA THR A 92 -9.92 2.47 0.01
C THR A 92 -10.68 1.32 0.68
N GLU A 93 -11.90 1.60 1.13
CA GLU A 93 -12.93 0.66 1.64
C GLU A 93 -13.03 -0.66 0.85
N ARG A 94 -12.83 -0.61 -0.47
CA ARG A 94 -12.90 -1.79 -1.36
C ARG A 94 -11.90 -2.88 -0.96
N GLU A 95 -10.77 -2.50 -0.38
CA GLU A 95 -9.77 -3.45 0.12
C GLU A 95 -10.13 -4.04 1.49
N HIS A 96 -10.82 -3.27 2.34
CA HIS A 96 -11.33 -3.77 3.62
C HIS A 96 -12.44 -4.81 3.40
N THR A 97 -13.37 -4.54 2.49
CA THR A 97 -14.44 -5.48 2.11
C THR A 97 -13.89 -6.72 1.44
N ALA A 98 -12.89 -6.58 0.55
CA ALA A 98 -12.22 -7.73 -0.05
C ALA A 98 -11.53 -8.59 1.03
N ARG A 99 -10.77 -7.98 1.95
CA ARG A 99 -10.12 -8.71 3.06
C ARG A 99 -11.15 -9.35 4.01
N ALA A 100 -12.25 -8.68 4.32
CA ALA A 100 -13.33 -9.23 5.14
C ALA A 100 -13.98 -10.46 4.47
N GLN A 101 -14.24 -10.39 3.16
CA GLN A 101 -14.76 -11.51 2.38
C GLN A 101 -13.76 -12.67 2.24
N HIS A 102 -12.46 -12.41 2.34
CA HIS A 102 -11.45 -13.48 2.30
C HIS A 102 -11.16 -14.06 3.69
N ARG A 103 -11.46 -13.33 4.77
CA ARG A 103 -11.34 -13.85 6.15
C ARG A 103 -12.24 -15.06 6.42
N THR A 104 -13.40 -15.14 5.76
CA THR A 104 -14.27 -16.32 5.84
C THR A 104 -13.64 -17.57 5.24
N ARG A 105 -12.60 -17.45 4.39
CA ARG A 105 -11.86 -18.57 3.79
C ARG A 105 -10.67 -19.04 4.64
N LEU A 106 -10.32 -18.35 5.73
CA LEU A 106 -9.19 -18.72 6.59
C LEU A 106 -9.31 -20.15 7.19
N PRO A 107 -10.50 -20.63 7.61
CA PRO A 107 -10.66 -22.00 8.10
C PRO A 107 -10.39 -23.05 7.02
N GLU A 108 -10.85 -22.80 5.79
CA GLU A 108 -10.62 -23.71 4.65
C GLU A 108 -9.14 -23.80 4.29
N LEU A 109 -8.43 -22.66 4.35
CA LEU A 109 -6.99 -22.60 4.10
C LEU A 109 -6.19 -23.29 5.20
N ALA A 110 -6.56 -23.10 6.47
CA ALA A 110 -5.90 -23.78 7.59
C ALA A 110 -6.05 -25.32 7.54
N ALA A 111 -7.10 -25.81 6.87
CA ALA A 111 -7.32 -27.24 6.68
C ALA A 111 -6.43 -27.87 5.58
N LEU A 112 -5.81 -27.08 4.71
CA LEU A 112 -4.94 -27.58 3.67
C LEU A 112 -3.63 -28.16 4.26
N PRO A 113 -3.13 -29.28 3.73
CA PRO A 113 -1.90 -29.91 4.23
C PRO A 113 -0.66 -29.03 3.96
N THR A 114 -0.63 -28.37 2.81
CA THR A 114 0.41 -27.42 2.39
C THR A 114 -0.24 -26.16 1.84
N LEU A 115 0.29 -25.01 2.23
CA LEU A 115 -0.21 -23.71 1.78
C LEU A 115 0.75 -23.13 0.73
N ALA A 116 0.23 -22.75 -0.44
CA ALA A 116 1.02 -22.07 -1.46
C ALA A 116 0.88 -20.55 -1.36
N ALA A 117 1.95 -19.80 -1.61
CA ALA A 117 1.94 -18.33 -1.62
C ALA A 117 0.89 -17.74 -2.58
N ALA A 118 0.59 -18.44 -3.68
CA ALA A 118 -0.45 -18.05 -4.63
C ALA A 118 -1.87 -18.06 -4.01
N GLN A 119 -2.15 -19.00 -3.09
CA GLN A 119 -3.44 -19.12 -2.40
C GLN A 119 -3.65 -18.01 -1.36
N LEU A 120 -2.57 -17.33 -0.96
CA LEU A 120 -2.59 -16.20 -0.03
C LEU A 120 -2.72 -14.84 -0.70
N ARG A 121 -2.63 -14.77 -2.03
CA ARG A 121 -2.76 -13.52 -2.79
C ARG A 121 -4.16 -12.93 -2.59
N GLY A 122 -4.22 -11.63 -2.29
CA GLY A 122 -5.46 -10.91 -2.01
C GLY A 122 -5.86 -10.90 -0.52
N MET A 123 -5.32 -11.81 0.31
CA MET A 123 -5.45 -11.74 1.78
C MET A 123 -4.26 -11.02 2.43
N PHE A 124 -3.08 -11.21 1.86
CA PHE A 124 -1.83 -10.63 2.34
C PHE A 124 -1.14 -9.84 1.22
N PRO A 125 -0.31 -8.83 1.57
CA PRO A 125 0.58 -8.20 0.60
C PRO A 125 1.46 -9.24 -0.10
N ALA A 126 1.65 -9.12 -1.42
CA ALA A 126 2.36 -10.12 -2.22
C ALA A 126 3.75 -10.46 -1.68
N ALA A 127 4.49 -9.45 -1.19
CA ALA A 127 5.81 -9.61 -0.58
C ALA A 127 5.81 -10.48 0.70
N ARG A 128 4.67 -10.57 1.39
CA ARG A 128 4.51 -11.36 2.63
C ARG A 128 3.93 -12.75 2.41
N CYS A 129 3.32 -13.01 1.25
CA CYS A 129 2.63 -14.27 1.00
C CYS A 129 3.53 -15.50 1.14
N GLN A 130 4.79 -15.40 0.72
CA GLN A 130 5.72 -16.52 0.80
C GLN A 130 6.08 -16.85 2.26
N ALA A 131 6.50 -15.85 3.03
CA ALA A 131 6.82 -16.02 4.44
C ALA A 131 5.62 -16.55 5.26
N VAL A 132 4.40 -16.06 4.99
CA VAL A 132 3.19 -16.53 5.69
C VAL A 132 2.86 -17.98 5.31
N ALA A 133 2.98 -18.36 4.03
CA ALA A 133 2.75 -19.73 3.58
C ALA A 133 3.71 -20.73 4.23
N GLU A 134 4.99 -20.38 4.32
CA GLU A 134 6.03 -21.19 4.98
C GLU A 134 5.75 -21.33 6.48
N THR A 135 5.45 -20.22 7.15
CA THR A 135 5.16 -20.20 8.60
C THR A 135 3.92 -21.04 8.95
N VAL A 136 2.86 -20.95 8.17
CA VAL A 136 1.62 -21.72 8.40
C VAL A 136 1.83 -23.20 8.04
N SER A 137 2.58 -23.50 6.99
CA SER A 137 2.86 -24.90 6.62
C SER A 137 3.73 -25.62 7.66
N ALA A 138 4.63 -24.89 8.34
CA ALA A 138 5.45 -25.40 9.43
C ALA A 138 4.70 -25.59 10.76
N ALA A 139 3.56 -24.91 10.95
CA ALA A 139 2.75 -25.01 12.16
C ALA A 139 1.96 -26.34 12.23
N SER A 140 1.70 -26.80 13.46
CA SER A 140 0.85 -27.96 13.70
C SER A 140 -0.59 -27.69 13.26
N ARG A 141 -1.33 -28.75 12.89
CA ARG A 141 -2.68 -28.62 12.30
C ARG A 141 -3.64 -27.78 13.14
N ASP A 142 -3.54 -27.89 14.47
CA ASP A 142 -4.39 -27.19 15.42
C ASP A 142 -4.00 -25.71 15.61
N GLU A 143 -2.73 -25.37 15.33
CA GLU A 143 -2.19 -24.01 15.45
C GLU A 143 -2.31 -23.19 14.16
N ARG A 144 -2.50 -23.85 13.01
CA ARG A 144 -2.53 -23.20 11.68
C ARG A 144 -3.54 -22.06 11.60
N LEU A 145 -4.74 -22.26 12.12
CA LEU A 145 -5.78 -21.23 12.13
C LEU A 145 -5.35 -20.01 12.96
N VAL A 146 -4.74 -20.24 14.12
CA VAL A 146 -4.27 -19.18 15.03
C VAL A 146 -3.13 -18.41 14.38
N VAL A 147 -2.15 -19.11 13.80
CA VAL A 147 -1.01 -18.51 13.10
C VAL A 147 -1.47 -17.70 11.88
N LEU A 148 -2.33 -18.25 11.04
CA LEU A 148 -2.87 -17.58 9.86
C LEU A 148 -3.68 -16.31 10.24
N THR A 149 -4.47 -16.40 11.30
CA THR A 149 -5.26 -15.27 11.83
C THR A 149 -4.36 -14.19 12.40
N SER A 150 -3.33 -14.55 13.18
CA SER A 150 -2.37 -13.60 13.76
C SER A 150 -1.59 -12.84 12.69
N CYS A 151 -1.21 -13.51 11.59
CA CYS A 151 -0.55 -12.88 10.46
C CYS A 151 -1.45 -11.87 9.73
N SER A 152 -2.79 -12.09 9.78
CA SER A 152 -3.81 -11.31 9.05
C SER A 152 -4.28 -10.04 9.79
N MET A 153 -3.87 -9.88 11.04
CA MET A 153 -4.09 -8.65 11.81
C MET A 153 -2.98 -7.65 11.44
N PRO A 154 -3.32 -6.37 11.17
CA PRO A 154 -2.29 -5.35 11.09
C PRO A 154 -1.55 -5.32 12.43
N SER A 155 -0.22 -5.27 12.37
CA SER A 155 0.62 -5.08 13.55
C SER A 155 0.08 -3.87 14.31
N ARG A 156 -0.63 -4.09 15.42
CA ARG A 156 -0.67 -3.06 16.45
C ARG A 156 0.78 -2.86 16.85
N ALA A 157 1.18 -1.59 16.97
CA ALA A 157 2.51 -1.18 17.38
C ALA A 157 3.05 -2.06 18.53
N PRO A 158 4.37 -2.28 18.61
CA PRO A 158 4.95 -3.02 19.72
C PRO A 158 4.50 -2.41 21.06
N PRO A 159 4.29 -3.19 22.13
CA PRO A 159 4.13 -2.62 23.45
C PRO A 159 5.41 -1.85 23.76
N THR A 160 5.31 -0.52 23.85
CA THR A 160 6.30 0.30 24.54
C THR A 160 6.36 -0.22 25.98
N SER A 161 7.33 -1.09 26.24
CA SER A 161 7.77 -1.40 27.59
C SER A 161 8.32 -0.11 28.19
N CYS A 162 7.56 0.51 29.09
CA CYS A 162 8.20 1.22 30.20
C CYS A 162 8.98 0.18 31.00
N PRO A 163 10.22 0.48 31.39
CA PRO A 163 10.46 0.58 32.84
C PRO A 163 11.62 1.54 33.19
N PRO A 164 11.97 1.63 34.48
CA PRO A 164 11.17 2.05 35.63
C PRO A 164 11.32 3.54 35.95
#